data_AF-A0A378UBX4-F1
#
_entry.id   AF-A0A378UBX4-F1
#
_cell.length_a   1.000
_cell.length_b   1.000
_cell.length_c   1.000
_cell.angle_alpha   90.00
_cell.angle_beta   90.00
_cell.angle_gamma   90.00
#
_symmetry.space_group_name_H-M   'P 1'
#
loop_
_entity.id
_entity.type
_entity.pdbx_description
1 polymer ?
#
loop_
_entity_poly.entity_id
_entity_poly.type
_entity_poly.pdbx_seq_one_letter_code
_entity_poly.pdbx_strand_id
1 'polypeptide(L)'
;MLYVVRGPTSGAEFELTHPYTTAGRHRDSTVLLDHVTVSRRHAEFRWVDGHYWVIDPGSLNGVYVNQIRVESAPLTNGDEIWIGAFDLAFNCRELDCAQRFR
;
A
#
# COMPACT_ATOMS: atom_id res chain seq x y z
N MET A 1 3.65 8.11 -1.56
CA MET A 1 2.38 8.02 -2.30
C MET A 1 2.26 6.64 -2.92
N LEU A 2 1.04 6.16 -3.06
CA LEU A 2 0.70 4.98 -3.86
C LEU A 2 -0.04 5.46 -5.10
N TYR A 3 0.25 4.89 -6.25
CA TYR A 3 -0.49 5.15 -7.47
C TYR A 3 -0.98 3.85 -8.08
N VAL A 4 -2.23 3.82 -8.55
CA VAL A 4 -2.82 2.63 -9.16
C VAL A 4 -2.33 2.53 -10.60
N VAL A 5 -1.36 1.64 -10.85
CA VAL A 5 -0.87 1.31 -12.20
C VAL A 5 -1.96 0.60 -12.97
N ARG A 6 -2.54 -0.45 -12.38
CA ARG A 6 -3.61 -1.25 -12.99
C ARG A 6 -4.67 -1.65 -11.97
N GLY A 7 -5.85 -1.98 -12.47
CA GLY A 7 -6.99 -2.39 -11.67
C GLY A 7 -8.11 -1.37 -11.70
N PRO A 8 -9.15 -1.57 -10.87
CA PRO A 8 -10.20 -0.57 -10.68
C PRO A 8 -9.57 0.77 -10.29
N THR A 9 -10.12 1.89 -10.76
CA THR A 9 -9.58 3.23 -10.48
C THR A 9 -8.11 3.44 -10.88
N SER A 10 -7.64 2.80 -11.96
CA SER A 10 -6.31 3.08 -12.54
C SER A 10 -6.10 4.58 -12.76
N GLY A 11 -4.91 5.07 -12.40
CA GLY A 11 -4.58 6.49 -12.35
C GLY A 11 -4.94 7.19 -11.03
N ALA A 12 -5.62 6.53 -10.10
CA ALA A 12 -5.83 7.09 -8.77
C ALA A 12 -4.52 7.16 -7.98
N GLU A 13 -4.38 8.21 -7.16
CA GLU A 13 -3.23 8.43 -6.29
C GLU A 13 -3.70 8.52 -4.84
N PHE A 14 -2.95 7.90 -3.94
CA PHE A 14 -3.18 7.92 -2.51
C PHE A 14 -1.94 8.45 -1.80
N GLU A 15 -2.08 9.56 -1.09
CA GLU A 15 -1.00 10.08 -0.28
C GLU A 15 -0.86 9.27 1.03
N LEU A 16 0.38 8.86 1.33
CA LEU A 16 0.74 8.27 2.61
C LEU A 16 1.18 9.43 3.53
N THR A 17 0.20 10.07 4.15
CA THR A 17 0.41 11.26 5.01
C THR A 17 0.52 10.92 6.50
N HIS A 18 0.25 9.68 6.88
CA HIS A 18 0.26 9.22 8.27
C HIS A 18 1.24 8.07 8.45
N PRO A 19 1.84 7.91 9.65
CA PRO A 19 2.77 6.82 9.94
C PRO A 19 2.08 5.45 9.91
N TYR A 20 0.75 5.42 9.92
CA TYR A 20 -0.05 4.22 9.77
C TYR A 20 -1.18 4.52 8.79
N THR A 21 -1.26 3.74 7.71
CA THR A 21 -2.29 3.85 6.68
C THR A 21 -2.83 2.47 6.37
N THR A 22 -4.15 2.29 6.36
CA THR A 22 -4.77 1.00 6.02
C THR A 22 -5.27 0.98 4.59
N ALA A 23 -5.10 -0.14 3.91
CA ALA A 23 -5.67 -0.40 2.59
C ALA A 23 -6.59 -1.62 2.61
N GLY A 24 -7.75 -1.49 1.97
CA GLY A 24 -8.72 -2.56 1.89
C GLY A 24 -10.06 -2.11 1.33
N ARG A 25 -10.98 -3.07 1.20
CA ARG A 25 -12.34 -2.82 0.70
C ARG A 25 -13.27 -2.19 1.75
N HIS A 26 -12.89 -2.21 3.02
CA HIS A 26 -13.75 -1.59 4.03
C HIS A 26 -13.76 -0.07 3.85
N ARG A 27 -14.94 0.55 3.93
CA ARG A 27 -15.12 2.01 3.80
C ARG A 27 -14.31 2.85 4.79
N ASP A 28 -13.95 2.26 5.93
CA ASP A 28 -13.13 2.93 6.96
C ASP A 28 -11.62 2.84 6.65
N SER A 29 -11.23 2.19 5.55
CA SER A 29 -9.83 2.13 5.13
C SER A 29 -9.41 3.46 4.54
N THR A 30 -8.26 4.00 4.98
CA THR A 30 -7.68 5.23 4.42
C THR A 30 -7.46 5.13 2.91
N VAL A 31 -6.98 3.97 2.44
CA VAL A 31 -6.87 3.64 1.02
C VAL A 31 -8.00 2.65 0.69
N LEU A 32 -9.10 3.19 0.17
CA LEU A 32 -10.27 2.40 -0.21
C LEU A 32 -10.02 1.70 -1.55
N LEU A 33 -9.91 0.37 -1.50
CA LEU A 33 -9.75 -0.51 -2.65
C LEU A 33 -11.02 -1.36 -2.80
N ASP A 34 -12.07 -0.78 -3.39
CA ASP A 34 -13.38 -1.42 -3.48
C ASP A 34 -13.46 -2.47 -4.60
N HIS A 35 -12.97 -3.66 -4.30
CA HIS A 35 -13.08 -4.81 -5.20
C HIS A 35 -13.23 -6.13 -4.45
N VAL A 36 -13.98 -7.08 -5.02
CA VAL A 36 -14.31 -8.35 -4.36
C VAL A 36 -13.07 -9.19 -3.98
N THR A 37 -11.99 -9.08 -4.77
CA THR A 37 -10.70 -9.75 -4.48
C THR A 37 -9.90 -9.07 -3.36
N VAL A 38 -10.39 -7.96 -2.81
CA VAL A 38 -9.76 -7.23 -1.73
C VAL A 38 -10.50 -7.50 -0.41
N SER A 39 -9.74 -7.99 0.58
CA SER A 39 -10.18 -8.15 1.97
C SER A 39 -10.60 -6.81 2.58
N ARG A 40 -11.49 -6.84 3.58
CA ARG A 40 -11.93 -5.64 4.29
C ARG A 40 -10.75 -4.85 4.88
N ARG A 41 -9.84 -5.56 5.55
CA ARG A 41 -8.49 -5.10 5.92
C ARG A 41 -7.52 -5.97 5.13
N HIS A 42 -6.81 -5.42 4.16
CA HIS A 42 -5.98 -6.21 3.25
C HIS A 42 -4.49 -5.94 3.46
N ALA A 43 -4.12 -4.68 3.55
CA ALA A 43 -2.73 -4.30 3.78
C ALA A 43 -2.68 -3.10 4.72
N GLU A 44 -1.55 -2.99 5.43
CA GLU A 44 -1.23 -1.87 6.27
C GLU A 44 0.12 -1.32 5.84
N PHE A 45 0.18 -0.02 5.63
CA PHE A 45 1.42 0.71 5.36
C PHE A 45 1.86 1.39 6.65
N ARG A 46 3.06 1.05 7.11
CA ARG A 46 3.60 1.57 8.38
C ARG A 46 4.92 2.27 8.14
N TRP A 47 5.10 3.43 8.75
CA TRP A 47 6.37 4.13 8.81
C TRP A 47 7.15 3.64 10.03
N VAL A 48 8.27 2.96 9.80
CA VAL A 48 9.12 2.36 10.84
C VAL A 48 10.58 2.63 10.48
N ASP A 49 11.34 3.16 11.44
CA ASP A 49 12.78 3.40 11.30
C ASP A 49 13.19 4.19 10.04
N GLY A 50 12.35 5.15 9.62
CA GLY A 50 12.63 6.00 8.45
C GLY A 50 12.24 5.38 7.10
N HIS A 51 11.55 4.24 7.10
CA HIS A 51 11.09 3.56 5.91
C HIS A 51 9.62 3.18 5.99
N TYR A 52 8.94 3.14 4.84
CA TYR A 52 7.61 2.54 4.77
C TYR A 52 7.74 1.02 4.67
N TRP A 53 6.85 0.33 5.35
CA TRP A 53 6.66 -1.11 5.29
C TRP A 53 5.24 -1.40 4.84
N VAL A 54 5.07 -2.44 4.03
CA VAL A 54 3.77 -3.04 3.78
C VAL A 54 3.64 -4.30 4.62
N ILE A 55 2.47 -4.49 5.24
CA ILE A 55 2.16 -5.62 6.11
C ILE A 55 0.81 -6.20 5.69
N ASP A 56 0.74 -7.52 5.56
CA ASP A 56 -0.47 -8.29 5.36
C ASP A 56 -1.00 -8.83 6.72
N PRO A 57 -2.10 -8.31 7.27
CA PRO A 57 -2.65 -8.75 8.55
C PRO A 57 -3.45 -10.07 8.47
N GLY A 58 -3.37 -10.81 7.37
CA GLY A 58 -4.12 -12.07 7.15
C GLY A 58 -5.20 -11.96 6.07
N SER A 59 -4.87 -11.28 4.98
CA SER A 59 -5.71 -11.13 3.80
C SER A 59 -5.94 -12.47 3.10
N LEU A 60 -7.08 -12.61 2.44
CA LEU A 60 -7.44 -13.85 1.73
C LEU A 60 -6.52 -14.15 0.54
N ASN A 61 -6.18 -13.13 -0.25
CA ASN A 61 -5.43 -13.29 -1.51
C ASN A 61 -3.92 -13.01 -1.37
N GLY A 62 -3.50 -12.46 -0.24
CA GLY A 62 -2.12 -12.07 0.01
C GLY A 62 -1.77 -10.68 -0.53
N VAL A 63 -0.74 -10.10 0.05
CA VAL A 63 -0.01 -8.96 -0.52
C VAL A 63 1.23 -9.47 -1.26
N TYR A 64 1.52 -8.88 -2.41
CA TYR A 64 2.74 -9.16 -3.17
C TYR A 64 3.53 -7.88 -3.37
N VAL A 65 4.85 -7.95 -3.24
CA VAL A 65 5.78 -6.87 -3.58
C VAL A 65 6.73 -7.40 -4.65
N ASN A 66 6.80 -6.72 -5.79
CA ASN A 66 7.60 -7.12 -6.95
C ASN A 66 7.37 -8.61 -7.31
N GLN A 67 6.09 -9.00 -7.37
CA GLN A 67 5.60 -10.37 -7.68
C GLN A 67 5.92 -11.44 -6.61
N ILE A 68 6.51 -11.07 -5.49
CA ILE A 68 6.81 -11.97 -4.37
C ILE A 68 5.75 -11.79 -3.29
N ARG A 69 5.11 -12.88 -2.86
CA ARG A 69 4.13 -12.84 -1.75
C ARG A 69 4.86 -12.56 -0.44
N VAL A 70 4.37 -11.59 0.34
CA VAL A 70 5.00 -11.16 1.59
C VAL A 70 3.97 -11.06 2.71
N GLU A 71 4.37 -11.42 3.93
CA GLU A 71 3.64 -11.07 5.15
C GLU A 71 4.00 -9.65 5.61
N SER A 72 5.28 -9.29 5.43
CA SER A 72 5.78 -7.94 5.64
C SER A 72 7.01 -7.68 4.79
N ALA A 73 7.14 -6.49 4.21
CA ALA A 73 8.35 -6.09 3.50
C ALA A 73 8.58 -4.57 3.61
N PRO A 74 9.85 -4.11 3.67
CA PRO A 74 10.17 -2.71 3.49
C PRO A 74 9.88 -2.30 2.04
N LEU A 75 9.43 -1.07 1.85
CA LEU A 75 9.14 -0.49 0.54
C LEU A 75 10.22 0.49 0.13
N THR A 76 10.67 0.35 -1.11
CA THR A 76 11.60 1.25 -1.78
C THR A 76 10.88 1.97 -2.91
N ASN A 77 11.27 3.21 -3.17
CA ASN A 77 10.70 3.99 -4.27
C ASN A 77 10.81 3.22 -5.61
N GLY A 78 9.68 3.04 -6.27
CA GLY A 78 9.54 2.26 -7.51
C GLY A 78 8.98 0.86 -7.32
N ASP A 79 8.81 0.38 -6.08
CA ASP A 79 8.26 -0.96 -5.84
C ASP A 79 6.81 -1.10 -6.32
N GLU A 80 6.52 -2.24 -6.95
CA GLU A 80 5.17 -2.65 -7.34
C GLU A 80 4.55 -3.51 -6.24
N ILE A 81 3.33 -3.17 -5.83
CA ILE A 81 2.58 -3.81 -4.75
C ILE A 81 1.24 -4.29 -5.30
N TRP A 82 0.99 -5.59 -5.27
CA TRP A 82 -0.27 -6.16 -5.72
C TRP A 82 -1.17 -6.51 -4.55
N ILE A 83 -2.41 -6.02 -4.63
CA ILE A 83 -3.47 -6.22 -3.63
C ILE A 83 -4.75 -6.60 -4.36
N GLY A 84 -5.07 -7.89 -4.36
CA GLY A 84 -6.24 -8.39 -5.10
C GLY A 84 -6.15 -8.07 -6.59
N ALA A 85 -7.06 -7.22 -7.09
CA ALA A 85 -7.11 -6.81 -8.50
C ALA A 85 -6.37 -5.48 -8.78
N PHE A 86 -5.70 -4.91 -7.77
CA PHE A 86 -4.98 -3.65 -7.89
C PHE A 86 -3.48 -3.92 -7.97
N ASP A 87 -2.86 -3.31 -8.98
CA ASP A 87 -1.42 -3.16 -9.14
C ASP A 87 -1.09 -1.71 -8.76
N LEU A 88 -0.52 -1.54 -7.57
CA LEU A 88 -0.13 -0.26 -7.02
C LEU A 88 1.37 -0.12 -7.19
N ALA A 89 1.86 1.09 -7.38
CA ALA A 89 3.28 1.33 -7.25
C ALA A 89 3.55 2.42 -6.23
N PHE A 90 4.66 2.23 -5.52
CA PHE A 90 5.04 3.04 -4.39
C PHE A 90 6.07 4.06 -4.82
N ASN A 91 5.72 5.34 -4.69
CA ASN A 91 6.64 6.43 -4.91
C ASN A 91 6.85 7.21 -3.62
N CYS A 92 8.08 7.30 -3.18
CA CYS A 92 8.51 8.01 -2.00
C CYS A 92 9.68 8.88 -2.43
N ARG A 93 9.38 10.13 -2.80
CA ARG A 93 10.45 11.09 -3.08
C ARG A 93 11.19 11.33 -1.76
N GLU A 94 12.52 11.35 -1.84
CA GLU A 94 13.41 11.46 -0.68
C GLU A 94 13.11 12.71 0.17
N LEU A 95 12.69 13.80 -0.48
CA LEU A 95 12.23 15.05 0.15
C LEU A 95 10.87 14.89 0.87
N ASP A 96 10.01 14.00 0.39
CA ASP A 96 8.64 13.80 0.90
C ASP A 96 8.57 12.87 2.11
N CYS A 97 9.50 11.90 2.22
CA CYS A 97 9.46 10.87 3.26
C CYS A 97 10.36 11.18 4.46
N ALA A 98 11.53 11.80 4.27
CA ALA A 98 12.47 12.11 5.35
C ALA A 98 12.04 13.31 6.24
N GLN A 99 11.05 14.10 5.80
CA GLN A 99 10.59 15.31 6.48
C GLN A 99 9.16 15.21 7.03
N ARG A 100 8.40 14.15 6.72
CA ARG A 100 6.95 14.09 7.04
C ARG A 100 6.62 13.74 8.50
N PHE A 101 7.55 13.13 9.25
CA PHE A 101 7.31 12.69 10.64
C PHE A 101 8.50 12.94 11.59
N ARG A 102 9.26 14.01 11.37
CA ARG A 102 10.23 14.50 12.38
C ARG A 102 9.51 15.18 13.53
#